data_AF-A0A8X6NC83-F1
#
_entry.id   AF-A0A8X6NC83-F1
#
_cell.length_a   1.000
_cell.length_b   1.000
_cell.length_c   1.000
_cell.angle_alpha   90.00
_cell.angle_beta   90.00
_cell.angle_gamma   90.00
#
_symmetry.space_group_name_H-M   'P 1'
#
loop_
_entity.id
_entity.type
_entity.pdbx_description
1 polymer ?
#
loop_
_entity_poly.entity_id
_entity_poly.type
_entity_poly.pdbx_seq_one_letter_code
_entity_poly.pdbx_strand_id
1 'polypeptide(L)'
;MLVEEEIVSLGKSMALEVEERDMNELVEEHTQELTTEEIQELQSQQHTEVMQEIGFEESEEEVISTSEIKEILGMWERVSQFVEKKHPEKVTTGRVSDLFNDTCLTHFRNILRGRKKQTSLDMFFSKRPTGESEKM
;
A
#
# COMPACT_ATOMS: atom_id res chain seq x y z
N MET A 1 -32.38 4.19 21.96
CA MET A 1 -32.94 4.09 23.32
C MET A 1 -34.42 3.65 23.34
N LEU A 2 -34.93 2.95 22.31
CA LEU A 2 -36.26 2.30 22.35
C LEU A 2 -36.16 0.79 22.07
N VAL A 3 -35.08 0.35 21.42
CA VAL A 3 -34.87 -1.04 21.01
C VAL A 3 -34.48 -1.93 22.20
N GLU A 4 -33.72 -1.41 23.16
CA GLU A 4 -33.28 -2.17 24.35
C GLU A 4 -34.46 -2.51 25.26
N GLU A 5 -35.34 -1.54 25.55
CA GLU A 5 -36.55 -1.75 26.36
C GLU A 5 -37.51 -2.76 25.71
N GLU A 6 -37.62 -2.72 24.38
CA GLU A 6 -38.45 -3.65 23.61
C GLU A 6 -37.91 -5.08 23.70
N ILE A 7 -36.59 -5.27 23.58
CA ILE A 7 -35.93 -6.58 23.69
C ILE A 7 -36.07 -7.15 25.11
N VAL A 8 -35.88 -6.32 26.15
CA VAL A 8 -36.08 -6.72 27.55
C VAL A 8 -37.53 -7.16 27.79
N SER A 9 -38.50 -6.42 27.23
CA SER A 9 -39.91 -6.77 27.36
C SER A 9 -40.25 -8.10 26.65
N LEU A 10 -39.66 -8.34 25.47
CA LEU A 10 -39.82 -9.57 24.72
C LEU A 10 -39.20 -10.77 25.44
N GLY A 11 -37.99 -10.63 25.98
CA GLY A 11 -37.33 -11.67 26.77
C GLY A 11 -38.17 -12.10 27.98
N LYS A 12 -38.70 -11.13 28.73
CA LYS A 12 -39.61 -11.40 29.86
C LYS A 12 -40.90 -12.10 29.44
N SER A 13 -41.46 -11.75 28.27
CA SER A 13 -42.64 -12.42 27.72
C SER A 13 -42.38 -13.88 27.32
N MET A 14 -41.12 -14.20 26.99
CA MET A 14 -40.64 -15.55 26.71
C MET A 14 -40.17 -16.30 27.97
N ALA A 15 -40.47 -15.75 29.16
CA ALA A 15 -40.05 -16.26 30.47
C ALA A 15 -38.51 -16.35 30.64
N LEU A 16 -37.76 -15.50 29.92
CA LEU A 16 -36.33 -15.31 30.13
C LEU A 16 -36.13 -14.24 31.20
N GLU A 17 -35.21 -14.49 32.14
CA GLU A 17 -34.76 -13.50 33.11
C GLU A 17 -33.73 -12.59 32.42
N VAL A 18 -34.20 -11.51 31.80
CA VAL A 18 -33.35 -10.50 31.15
C VAL A 18 -33.55 -9.16 31.86
N GLU A 19 -32.47 -8.61 32.39
CA GLU A 19 -32.36 -7.27 32.95
C GLU A 19 -31.74 -6.28 31.95
N GLU A 20 -31.97 -4.99 32.17
CA GLU A 20 -31.34 -3.93 31.37
C GLU A 20 -29.80 -3.98 31.44
N ARG A 21 -29.26 -4.47 32.57
CA ARG A 21 -27.81 -4.67 32.75
C ARG A 21 -27.26 -5.74 31.80
N ASP A 22 -28.02 -6.79 31.54
CA ASP A 22 -27.62 -7.88 30.64
C ASP A 22 -27.55 -7.40 29.19
N MET A 23 -28.41 -6.44 28.82
CA MET A 23 -28.36 -5.78 27.51
C MET A 23 -27.12 -4.88 27.38
N ASN A 24 -26.77 -4.13 28.43
CA ASN A 24 -25.56 -3.30 28.40
C ASN A 24 -24.30 -4.15 28.30
N GLU A 25 -24.22 -5.26 29.03
CA GLU A 25 -23.08 -6.19 28.95
C GLU A 25 -22.94 -6.78 27.54
N LEU A 26 -24.06 -7.22 26.94
CA LEU A 26 -24.07 -7.75 25.57
C LEU A 26 -23.67 -6.70 24.52
N VAL A 27 -24.13 -5.45 24.68
CA VAL A 27 -23.77 -4.35 23.78
C VAL A 27 -22.29 -3.99 23.92
N GLU A 28 -21.74 -3.96 25.14
CA GLU A 28 -20.32 -3.69 25.38
C GLU A 28 -19.42 -4.81 24.82
N GLU A 29 -19.76 -6.08 25.06
CA GLU A 29 -19.03 -7.26 24.53
C GLU A 29 -19.01 -7.24 22.99
N HIS A 30 -20.17 -7.04 22.35
CA HIS A 30 -20.26 -6.99 20.89
C HIS A 30 -19.63 -5.72 20.31
N THR A 31 -19.51 -4.63 21.08
CA THR A 31 -18.78 -3.43 20.64
C THR A 31 -17.27 -3.67 20.58
N GLN A 32 -16.72 -4.47 21.50
CA GLN A 32 -15.32 -4.92 21.46
C GLN A 32 -15.05 -5.88 20.28
N GLU A 33 -16.00 -6.73 19.90
CA GLU A 33 -15.86 -7.59 18.71
C GLU A 33 -16.13 -6.85 17.38
N LEU A 34 -16.98 -5.82 17.39
CA LEU A 34 -17.22 -4.93 16.23
C LEU A 34 -16.01 -4.05 15.91
N THR A 35 -15.14 -3.81 16.89
CA THR A 35 -13.83 -3.21 16.63
C THR A 35 -12.94 -4.26 15.99
N THR A 36 -12.68 -4.09 14.69
CA THR A 36 -11.80 -4.91 13.84
C THR A 36 -10.32 -4.85 14.26
N GLU A 37 -10.02 -4.71 15.55
CA GLU A 37 -8.69 -4.49 16.11
C GLU A 37 -7.74 -5.62 15.75
N GLU A 38 -8.18 -6.89 15.87
CA GLU A 38 -7.36 -8.04 15.48
C GLU A 38 -7.05 -8.04 13.97
N ILE A 39 -8.00 -7.62 13.13
CA ILE A 39 -7.79 -7.51 11.67
C ILE A 39 -6.87 -6.33 11.34
N GLN A 40 -7.01 -5.20 12.02
CA GLN A 40 -6.13 -4.03 11.87
C GLN A 40 -4.71 -4.35 12.34
N GLU A 41 -4.57 -5.11 13.42
CA GLU A 41 -3.28 -5.57 13.93
C GLU A 41 -2.63 -6.55 12.96
N LEU A 42 -3.39 -7.53 12.43
CA LEU A 42 -2.91 -8.44 11.39
C LEU A 42 -2.53 -7.72 10.09
N GLN A 43 -3.29 -6.70 9.69
CA GLN A 43 -2.92 -5.84 8.55
C GLN A 43 -1.64 -5.06 8.84
N SER A 44 -1.48 -4.49 10.03
CA SER A 44 -0.26 -3.79 10.44
C SER A 44 0.96 -4.71 10.47
N GLN A 45 0.79 -5.92 10.99
CA GLN A 45 1.83 -6.96 11.01
C GLN A 45 2.18 -7.39 9.59
N GLN A 46 1.19 -7.66 8.73
CA GLN A 46 1.41 -7.97 7.32
C GLN A 46 2.16 -6.84 6.60
N HIS A 47 1.78 -5.57 6.81
CA HIS A 47 2.46 -4.44 6.19
C HIS A 47 3.92 -4.31 6.67
N THR A 48 4.17 -4.60 7.95
CA THR A 48 5.52 -4.57 8.54
C THR A 48 6.39 -5.73 8.05
N GLU A 49 5.83 -6.94 8.00
CA GLU A 49 6.49 -8.15 7.52
C GLU A 49 6.80 -8.05 6.02
N VAL A 50 5.86 -7.52 5.22
CA VAL A 50 6.08 -7.22 3.79
C VAL A 50 7.14 -6.14 3.60
N MET A 51 7.22 -5.11 4.46
CA MET A 51 8.29 -4.11 4.41
C MET A 51 9.66 -4.71 4.69
N GLN A 52 9.76 -5.61 5.67
CA GLN A 52 11.01 -6.33 5.97
C GLN A 52 11.39 -7.32 4.86
N GLU A 53 10.44 -8.08 4.31
CA GLU A 53 10.72 -9.11 3.31
C GLU A 53 11.11 -8.50 1.93
N ILE A 54 10.63 -7.28 1.63
CA ILE A 54 11.02 -6.54 0.41
C ILE A 54 12.42 -5.89 0.54
N GLY A 55 13.08 -5.94 1.71
CA GLY A 55 14.41 -5.36 1.89
C GLY A 55 14.41 -3.85 1.66
N PHE A 56 13.30 -3.18 1.98
CA PHE A 56 13.24 -1.73 1.98
C PHE A 56 13.90 -1.28 3.30
N GLU A 57 15.22 -1.16 3.28
CA GLU A 57 15.89 -0.25 4.20
C GLU A 57 15.27 1.12 3.92
N GLU A 58 14.38 1.56 4.83
CA GLU A 58 13.87 2.90 4.86
C GLU A 58 15.02 3.81 5.30
N SER A 59 15.95 4.05 4.36
CA SER A 59 16.67 5.30 4.37
C SER A 59 15.60 6.38 4.23
N GLU A 60 15.68 7.41 5.08
CA GLU A 60 14.91 8.66 4.97
C GLU A 60 15.32 9.43 3.69
N GLU A 61 15.32 8.75 2.55
CA GLU A 61 15.71 9.30 1.26
C GLU A 61 14.62 10.25 0.80
N GLU A 62 15.01 11.53 0.66
CA GLU A 62 14.30 12.53 -0.12
C GLU A 62 13.62 11.85 -1.31
N VAL A 63 12.28 11.92 -1.37
CA VAL A 63 11.50 11.24 -2.41
C VAL A 63 11.86 11.83 -3.77
N ILE A 64 12.88 11.27 -4.42
CA ILE A 64 13.41 11.73 -5.70
C ILE A 64 12.29 11.76 -6.74
N SER A 65 12.06 12.89 -7.41
CA SER A 65 10.89 13.02 -8.29
C SER A 65 11.02 12.15 -9.55
N THR A 66 9.89 11.81 -10.18
CA THR A 66 9.89 11.04 -11.44
C THR A 66 10.56 11.80 -12.58
N SER A 67 10.49 13.14 -12.55
CA SER A 67 11.20 14.02 -13.49
C SER A 67 12.71 13.93 -13.33
N GLU A 68 13.22 14.02 -12.10
CA GLU A 68 14.66 13.96 -11.82
C GLU A 68 15.25 12.60 -12.22
N ILE A 69 14.53 11.50 -11.95
CA ILE A 69 14.94 10.17 -12.42
C ILE A 69 15.02 10.11 -13.95
N LYS A 70 14.02 10.65 -14.65
CA LYS A 70 14.04 10.67 -16.13
C LYS A 70 15.18 11.53 -16.66
N GLU A 71 15.49 12.62 -15.99
CA GLU A 71 16.59 13.51 -16.35
C GLU A 71 17.95 12.81 -16.25
N ILE A 72 18.26 12.16 -15.12
CA ILE A 72 19.54 11.46 -14.95
C ILE A 72 19.69 10.30 -15.94
N LEU A 73 18.62 9.56 -16.23
CA LEU A 73 18.62 8.51 -17.25
C LEU A 73 18.93 9.08 -18.64
N GLY A 74 18.35 10.23 -18.99
CA GLY A 74 18.61 10.91 -20.26
C GLY A 74 20.00 11.56 -20.32
N MET A 75 20.56 12.03 -19.21
CA MET A 75 21.94 12.51 -19.14
C MET A 75 22.92 11.36 -19.38
N TRP A 76 22.70 10.23 -18.73
CA TRP A 76 23.53 9.04 -18.91
C TRP A 76 23.54 8.55 -20.36
N GLU A 77 22.37 8.50 -21.01
CA GLU A 77 22.29 8.09 -22.42
C GLU A 77 23.21 8.93 -23.32
N ARG A 78 23.23 10.25 -23.12
CA ARG A 78 24.12 11.17 -23.87
C ARG A 78 25.59 10.90 -23.57
N VAL A 79 25.94 10.70 -22.29
CA VAL A 79 27.32 10.40 -21.88
C VAL A 79 27.78 9.07 -22.47
N SER A 80 26.95 8.04 -22.38
CA SER A 80 27.25 6.70 -22.91
C SER A 80 27.50 6.76 -24.43
N GLN A 81 26.63 7.41 -25.18
CA GLN A 81 26.80 7.58 -26.64
C GLN A 81 28.08 8.37 -26.98
N PHE A 82 28.39 9.41 -26.21
CA PHE A 82 29.61 10.18 -26.42
C PHE A 82 30.86 9.33 -26.18
N VAL A 83 30.92 8.60 -25.06
CA VAL A 83 32.03 7.71 -24.70
C VAL A 83 32.19 6.58 -25.72
N GLU A 84 31.08 5.93 -26.10
CA GLU A 84 31.06 4.87 -27.10
C GLU A 84 31.58 5.34 -28.46
N LYS A 85 31.35 6.60 -28.85
CA LYS A 85 31.86 7.16 -30.10
C LYS A 85 33.30 7.64 -30.01
N LYS A 86 33.68 8.30 -28.91
CA LYS A 86 34.91 9.11 -28.82
C LYS A 86 36.05 8.47 -28.05
N HIS A 87 35.77 7.54 -27.14
CA HIS A 87 36.82 6.96 -26.31
C HIS A 87 37.68 5.96 -27.10
N PRO A 88 39.03 6.02 -27.04
CA PRO A 88 39.89 5.12 -27.80
C PRO A 88 39.83 3.67 -27.30
N GLU A 89 39.73 3.49 -25.98
CA GLU A 89 39.66 2.17 -25.36
C GLU A 89 38.19 1.78 -25.12
N LYS A 90 37.63 0.91 -25.96
CA LYS A 90 36.20 0.58 -25.97
C LYS A 90 35.81 -0.45 -24.91
N VAL A 91 36.67 -1.42 -24.65
CA VAL A 91 36.34 -2.57 -23.80
C VAL A 91 36.26 -2.13 -22.35
N THR A 92 37.24 -1.36 -21.89
CA THR A 92 37.25 -0.87 -20.51
C THR A 92 36.10 0.12 -20.26
N THR A 93 35.82 1.03 -21.21
CA THR A 93 34.68 1.94 -21.06
C THR A 93 33.34 1.24 -21.14
N GLY A 94 33.21 0.20 -21.96
CA GLY A 94 32.00 -0.64 -21.99
C GLY A 94 31.72 -1.23 -20.62
N ARG A 95 32.74 -1.86 -20.00
CA ARG A 95 32.61 -2.43 -18.65
C ARG A 95 32.22 -1.43 -17.58
N VAL A 96 32.78 -0.22 -17.62
CA VAL A 96 32.41 0.87 -16.69
C VAL A 96 30.97 1.32 -16.94
N SER A 97 30.56 1.40 -18.21
CA SER A 97 29.19 1.76 -18.59
C SER A 97 28.18 0.71 -18.14
N ASP A 98 28.51 -0.58 -18.32
CA ASP A 98 27.69 -1.70 -17.87
C ASP A 98 27.57 -1.70 -16.34
N LEU A 99 28.69 -1.54 -15.63
CA LEU A 99 28.69 -1.46 -14.17
C LEU A 99 27.78 -0.34 -13.65
N PHE A 100 27.87 0.86 -14.24
CA PHE A 100 27.02 1.99 -13.86
C PHE A 100 25.54 1.74 -14.18
N ASN A 101 25.26 1.08 -15.32
CA ASN A 101 23.90 0.67 -15.67
C ASN A 101 23.32 -0.30 -14.64
N ASP A 102 24.10 -1.31 -14.25
CA ASP A 102 23.67 -2.40 -13.39
C ASP A 102 23.51 -1.96 -11.94
N THR A 103 24.39 -1.08 -11.45
CA THR A 103 24.35 -0.59 -10.06
C THR A 103 23.44 0.63 -9.91
N CYS A 104 23.78 1.75 -10.54
CA CYS A 104 23.08 3.02 -10.34
C CYS A 104 21.75 3.09 -11.08
N LEU A 105 21.72 2.77 -12.37
CA LEU A 105 20.52 2.99 -13.17
C LEU A 105 19.44 1.95 -12.95
N THR A 106 19.80 0.71 -12.60
CA THR A 106 18.84 -0.31 -12.21
C THR A 106 17.99 0.14 -11.02
N HIS A 107 18.61 0.75 -10.00
CA HIS A 107 17.88 1.30 -8.85
C HIS A 107 16.82 2.33 -9.28
N PHE A 108 17.20 3.32 -10.09
CA PHE A 108 16.26 4.32 -10.59
C PHE A 108 15.16 3.75 -11.50
N ARG A 109 15.50 2.78 -12.36
CA ARG A 109 14.51 2.06 -13.19
C ARG A 109 13.53 1.28 -12.32
N ASN A 110 13.99 0.70 -11.20
CA ASN A 110 13.13 0.00 -10.25
C ASN A 110 12.14 0.95 -9.59
N ILE A 111 12.57 2.15 -9.19
CA ILE A 111 11.69 3.18 -8.64
C ILE A 111 10.59 3.54 -9.65
N LEU A 112 10.93 3.82 -10.91
CA LEU A 112 9.94 4.13 -11.95
C LEU A 112 8.94 3.00 -12.17
N ARG A 113 9.43 1.75 -12.14
CA ARG A 113 8.59 0.56 -12.28
C ARG A 113 7.66 0.38 -11.09
N GLY A 114 8.12 0.65 -9.87
CA GLY A 114 7.30 0.68 -8.66
C GLY A 114 6.17 1.70 -8.77
N ARG A 115 6.48 2.94 -9.15
CA ARG A 115 5.49 4.01 -9.34
C ARG A 115 4.43 3.67 -10.38
N LYS A 116 4.82 3.07 -11.50
CA LYS A 116 3.88 2.62 -12.54
C LYS A 116 2.90 1.55 -12.01
N LYS A 117 3.38 0.62 -11.18
CA LYS A 117 2.54 -0.39 -10.54
C LYS A 117 1.57 0.25 -9.56
N GLN A 118 2.03 1.20 -8.73
CA GLN A 118 1.17 1.92 -7.78
C GLN A 118 0.03 2.64 -8.50
N THR A 119 0.34 3.44 -9.52
CA THR A 119 -0.70 4.13 -10.31
C THR A 119 -1.69 3.16 -10.97
N SER A 120 -1.23 1.98 -11.39
CA SER A 120 -2.10 0.95 -11.95
C SER A 120 -3.03 0.32 -10.91
N LEU A 121 -2.55 0.10 -9.69
CA LEU A 121 -3.36 -0.42 -8.57
C LEU A 121 -4.39 0.63 -8.14
N ASP A 122 -3.97 1.88 -7.99
CA ASP A 122 -4.87 2.99 -7.63
C ASP A 122 -6.03 3.10 -8.62
N MET A 123 -5.76 2.96 -9.92
CA MET A 123 -6.78 2.97 -10.96
C MET A 123 -7.71 1.75 -10.91
N PHE A 124 -7.20 0.59 -10.51
CA PHE A 124 -7.99 -0.63 -10.36
C PHE A 124 -8.97 -0.51 -9.19
N PHE A 125 -8.51 -0.06 -8.02
CA PHE A 125 -9.36 0.12 -6.83
C PHE A 125 -10.30 1.34 -6.94
N SER A 126 -9.93 2.35 -7.74
CA SER A 126 -10.79 3.52 -7.98
C SER A 126 -11.98 3.23 -8.91
N LYS A 127 -11.96 2.11 -9.65
CA LYS A 127 -13.13 1.64 -10.42
C LYS A 127 -14.11 0.92 -9.49
N ARG A 128 -14.88 1.69 -8.73
CA ARG A 128 -16.10 1.16 -8.10
C ARG A 128 -17.05 0.65 -9.20
N PRO A 129 -17.77 -0.47 -9.00
CA PRO A 129 -18.92 -0.76 -9.84
C PRO A 129 -19.93 0.36 -9.62
N THR A 130 -20.24 1.12 -10.67
CA THR A 130 -21.50 1.87 -10.76
C THR A 130 -22.62 0.84 -10.78
N GLY A 131 -22.97 0.36 -9.58
CA GLY A 131 -24.21 -0.35 -9.30
C GLY A 131 -25.32 0.68 -9.24
N GLU A 132 -26.27 0.51 -10.13
CA GLU A 132 -27.51 1.26 -10.27
C GLU A 132 -28.21 1.44 -8.91
N SER A 133 -28.71 2.65 -8.66
CA SER A 133 -29.86 2.88 -7.78
C SER A 133 -30.55 4.17 -8.22
N GLU A 134 -31.17 4.11 -9.39
CA GLU A 134 -32.25 5.02 -9.77
C GLU A 134 -33.47 4.17 -10.11
N LYS A 135 -34.20 3.80 -9.05
CA LYS A 135 -35.63 3.47 -9.05
C LYS A 135 -36.07 3.20 -7.61
N MET A 136 -36.61 4.22 -6.95
CA MET A 136 -37.97 4.21 -6.39
C MET A 136 -38.40 5.63 -6.06
#